data_AF-A0A512JI34-F1
#
_entry.id   AF-A0A512JI34-F1
#
_cell.length_a   1.000
_cell.length_b   1.000
_cell.length_c   1.000
_cell.angle_alpha   90.00
_cell.angle_beta   90.00
_cell.angle_gamma   90.00
#
_symmetry.space_group_name_H-M   'P 1'
#
loop_
_entity.id
_entity.type
_entity.pdbx_description
1 polymer ?
#
loop_
_entity_poly.entity_id
_entity_poly.type
_entity_poly.pdbx_seq_one_letter_code
_entity_poly.pdbx_strand_id
1 'polypeptide(L)' 'MSARDAAEAAFKKTTTKPVEAASVAKGPVIPGAREQVSLRIDRDVLEHFQADGPGWQDRLNAALREAAGLS' A
#
# COMPACT_ATOMS: atom_id res chain seq x y z
N MET A 1 38.69 21.69 6.92
CA MET A 1 37.41 21.15 6.40
C MET A 1 37.47 19.64 6.55
N SER A 2 36.70 19.11 7.49
CA SER A 2 36.84 17.74 7.99
C SER A 2 35.92 16.78 7.22
N ALA A 3 36.35 15.52 7.10
CA ALA A 3 35.67 14.45 6.34
C ALA A 3 34.19 14.19 6.72
N ARG A 4 33.70 14.74 7.84
CA ARG A 4 32.30 14.67 8.26
C ARG A 4 31.36 15.51 7.38
N ASP A 5 31.84 16.64 6.87
CA ASP A 5 31.08 17.53 5.98
C ASP A 5 30.73 16.85 4.64
N ALA A 6 31.68 16.05 4.13
CA ALA A 6 31.51 15.28 2.90
C ALA A 6 30.51 14.12 3.06
N ALA A 7 30.38 13.55 4.27
CA ALA A 7 29.43 12.48 4.55
C ALA A 7 27.99 13.01 4.70
N GLU A 8 27.79 14.19 5.29
CA GLU A 8 26.46 14.81 5.42
C GLU A 8 25.92 15.32 4.07
N ALA A 9 26.80 15.75 3.16
CA ALA A 9 26.42 16.17 1.81
C ALA A 9 25.88 15.00 0.95
N ALA A 10 26.39 13.78 1.14
CA ALA A 10 25.93 12.60 0.42
C ALA A 10 24.58 12.07 0.94
N PHE A 11 24.31 12.22 2.24
CA PHE A 11 23.06 11.76 2.86
C PHE A 11 21.85 12.62 2.47
N LYS A 12 22.02 13.95 2.37
CA LYS A 12 20.94 14.85 1.90
C LYS A 12 20.57 14.67 0.43
N LYS A 13 21.51 14.24 -0.43
CA LYS A 13 21.21 13.97 -1.85
C LYS A 13 20.39 12.69 -2.07
N THR A 14 20.34 11.80 -1.10
CA THR A 14 19.62 10.51 -1.21
C THR A 14 18.23 10.54 -0.54
N THR A 15 17.97 11.48 0.37
CA THR A 15 16.68 11.60 1.11
C THR A 15 15.84 12.81 0.70
N THR A 16 15.79 13.10 -0.60
CA THR A 16 14.69 13.89 -1.15
C THR A 16 14.03 13.07 -2.23
N LYS A 17 13.08 12.21 -1.84
CA LYS A 17 11.93 11.94 -2.69
C LYS A 17 11.03 13.17 -2.52
N PRO A 18 10.86 14.02 -3.54
CA PRO A 18 9.65 14.80 -3.61
C PRO A 18 8.51 13.78 -3.64
N VAL A 19 7.65 13.82 -2.64
CA VAL A 19 6.27 13.37 -2.77
C VAL A 19 5.62 14.33 -3.76
N GLU A 20 5.97 14.15 -5.04
CA GLU A 20 5.35 14.85 -6.15
C GLU A 20 3.95 14.26 -6.28
N ALA A 21 2.98 15.11 -5.97
CA ALA A 21 1.60 15.09 -6.43
C ALA A 21 1.20 13.80 -7.18
N ALA A 22 0.35 12.95 -6.63
CA ALA A 22 -1.09 13.18 -6.74
C ALA A 22 -1.49 13.89 -8.04
N SER A 23 -1.09 13.34 -9.19
CA SER A 23 -1.76 13.55 -10.47
C SER A 23 -2.37 12.24 -10.89
N VAL A 24 -3.68 12.23 -10.75
CA VAL A 24 -4.66 11.22 -11.14
C VAL A 24 -4.33 10.68 -12.55
N ALA A 25 -3.58 9.58 -12.63
CA ALA A 25 -3.74 8.67 -13.75
C ALA A 25 -5.00 7.84 -13.45
N LYS A 26 -6.17 8.37 -13.82
CA LYS A 26 -7.37 7.55 -13.96
C LYS A 26 -7.08 6.65 -15.15
N GLY A 27 -6.35 5.56 -14.90
CA GLY A 27 -6.16 4.49 -15.87
C GLY A 27 -7.54 4.02 -16.36
N PRO A 28 -7.61 3.40 -17.54
CA PRO A 28 -8.88 2.89 -18.07
C PRO A 28 -9.58 2.13 -16.94
N VAL A 29 -10.81 2.53 -16.61
CA VAL A 29 -11.63 1.84 -15.61
C VAL A 29 -11.90 0.47 -16.20
N ILE A 30 -11.03 -0.48 -15.88
CA ILE A 30 -11.19 -1.85 -16.30
C ILE A 30 -12.50 -2.30 -15.66
N PRO A 31 -13.51 -2.75 -16.43
CA PRO A 31 -14.71 -3.32 -15.83
C PRO A 31 -14.28 -4.52 -14.98
N GLY A 32 -14.46 -4.42 -13.65
CA GLY A 32 -13.91 -5.37 -12.67
C GLY A 32 -12.69 -4.87 -11.87
N ALA A 33 -12.27 -3.61 -12.01
CA ALA A 33 -11.21 -3.01 -11.21
C ALA A 33 -11.59 -2.99 -9.72
N ARG A 34 -10.64 -3.40 -8.86
CA ARG A 34 -10.76 -3.25 -7.40
C ARG A 34 -10.62 -1.79 -7.03
N GLU A 35 -11.55 -1.28 -6.24
CA GLU A 35 -11.49 0.09 -5.73
C GLU A 35 -10.76 0.10 -4.37
N GLN A 36 -9.80 1.02 -4.21
CA GLN A 36 -9.14 1.22 -2.93
C GLN A 36 -10.04 2.07 -2.04
N VAL A 37 -10.51 1.47 -0.94
CA VAL A 37 -11.37 2.13 0.04
C VAL A 37 -10.75 2.11 1.44
N SER A 38 -11.07 3.13 2.23
CA SER A 38 -10.68 3.21 3.64
C SER A 38 -11.76 2.54 4.50
N LEU A 39 -11.54 1.28 4.88
CA LEU A 39 -12.42 0.52 5.78
C LEU A 39 -11.72 0.30 7.13
N ARG A 40 -12.49 0.32 8.24
CA ARG A 40 -11.99 -0.13 9.55
C ARG A 40 -12.21 -1.63 9.68
N ILE A 41 -11.14 -2.34 10.02
CA ILE A 41 -11.14 -3.78 10.28
C ILE A 41 -10.59 -4.01 11.68
N ASP A 42 -11.18 -4.95 12.40
CA ASP A 42 -10.68 -5.36 13.72
C ASP A 42 -9.26 -5.88 13.65
N ARG A 43 -8.50 -5.69 14.74
CA ARG A 43 -7.06 -5.98 14.78
C ARG A 43 -6.78 -7.46 14.59
N ASP A 44 -7.52 -8.31 15.28
CA ASP A 44 -7.42 -9.77 15.24
C ASP A 44 -7.70 -10.32 13.84
N VAL A 45 -8.71 -9.79 13.17
CA VAL A 45 -9.03 -10.13 11.77
C VAL A 45 -7.88 -9.74 10.86
N LEU A 46 -7.36 -8.51 11.00
CA LEU A 46 -6.23 -8.05 10.19
C LEU A 46 -4.98 -8.91 10.42
N GLU A 47 -4.67 -9.24 11.66
CA GLU A 47 -3.54 -10.10 12.02
C GLU A 47 -3.70 -11.51 11.46
N HIS A 48 -4.90 -12.09 11.52
CA HIS A 48 -5.20 -13.39 10.96
C HIS A 48 -4.85 -13.45 9.47
N PHE A 49 -5.34 -12.49 8.67
CA PHE A 49 -5.06 -12.48 7.24
C PHE A 49 -3.58 -12.14 6.94
N GLN A 50 -2.97 -11.20 7.68
CA GLN A 50 -1.56 -10.83 7.48
C GLN A 50 -0.58 -11.94 7.85
N ALA A 51 -0.91 -12.79 8.84
CA ALA A 51 -0.06 -13.87 9.31
C ALA A 51 0.30 -14.86 8.19
N ASP A 52 -0.60 -15.04 7.23
CA ASP A 52 -0.37 -15.92 6.09
C ASP A 52 0.51 -15.29 4.98
N GLY A 53 0.98 -14.05 5.15
CA GLY A 53 1.96 -13.42 4.27
C GLY A 53 1.40 -12.68 3.05
N PRO A 54 2.20 -12.52 1.98
CA PRO A 54 1.83 -11.75 0.78
C PRO A 54 0.48 -12.21 0.19
N GLY A 55 -0.31 -11.27 -0.33
CA GLY A 55 -1.64 -11.55 -0.88
C GLY A 55 -2.75 -11.69 0.15
N TRP A 56 -2.51 -11.32 1.41
CA TRP A 56 -3.55 -11.31 2.47
C TRP A 56 -4.77 -10.46 2.10
N GLN A 57 -4.60 -9.36 1.34
CA GLN A 57 -5.72 -8.53 0.89
C GLN A 57 -6.60 -9.25 -0.15
N ASP A 58 -6.01 -10.01 -1.07
CA ASP A 58 -6.77 -10.82 -2.03
C ASP A 58 -7.60 -11.89 -1.32
N ARG A 59 -7.04 -12.51 -0.27
CA ARG A 59 -7.76 -13.50 0.55
C ARG A 59 -8.86 -12.90 1.39
N LEU A 60 -8.61 -11.74 2.01
CA LEU A 60 -9.66 -10.99 2.69
C LEU A 60 -10.80 -10.64 1.71
N ASN A 61 -10.46 -10.17 0.51
CA ASN A 61 -11.44 -9.86 -0.51
C ASN A 61 -12.20 -11.12 -1.00
N ALA A 62 -11.54 -12.27 -1.12
CA ALA A 62 -12.20 -13.54 -1.42
C ALA A 62 -13.20 -13.93 -0.30
N ALA A 63 -12.79 -13.86 0.96
CA ALA A 63 -13.68 -14.12 2.10
C ALA A 63 -14.89 -13.18 2.13
N LEU A 64 -14.70 -11.90 1.79
CA LEU A 64 -15.79 -10.93 1.67
C LEU A 64 -16.75 -11.28 0.52
N ARG A 65 -16.24 -11.80 -0.61
CA ARG A 65 -17.09 -12.27 -1.72
C ARG A 65 -17.90 -13.49 -1.34
N GLU A 66 -17.29 -14.47 -0.66
CA GLU A 66 -17.99 -15.66 -0.16
C GLU A 66 -19.11 -15.25 0.80
N ALA A 67 -18.81 -14.37 1.77
CA ALA A 67 -19.78 -13.89 2.75
C ALA A 67 -20.92 -13.09 2.12
N ALA A 68 -20.66 -12.39 1.01
CA ALA A 68 -21.67 -11.64 0.27
C ALA A 68 -22.43 -12.49 -0.77
N GLY A 69 -22.05 -13.76 -0.97
CA GLY A 69 -22.62 -14.62 -2.02
C GLY A 69 -22.26 -14.17 -3.45
N LEU A 70 -21.11 -13.50 -3.60
CA LEU A 70 -20.59 -12.98 -4.87
C LEU A 70 -19.50 -13.88 -5.49
N SER A 71 -19.37 -15.09 -4.95
CA SER A 71 -18.38 -16.10 -5.32
C SER A 71 -18.90 -17.13 -6.31
#